data_AF-A0A961WCY7-F1
#
_entry.id   AF-A0A961WCY7-F1
#
_cell.length_a   1.000
_cell.length_b   1.000
_cell.length_c   1.000
_cell.angle_alpha   90.00
_cell.angle_beta   90.00
_cell.angle_gamma   90.00
#
_symmetry.space_group_name_H-M   'P 1'
#
loop_
_entity.id
_entity.type
_entity.pdbx_description
1 polymer ?
#
loop_
_entity_poly.entity_id
_entity_poly.type
_entity_poly.pdbx_seq_one_letter_code
_entity_poly.pdbx_strand_id
1 'polypeptide(L)'
;VIKTLISHKMESGLRKDSKTGKLIPRKIIKKFTATFNGKPVFSVDIEPGVSANPYMQFSVKVQESGEFEFTWVDDDGSVYKTKKKIAVKG
;
A
#
# COMPACT_ATOMS: atom_id res chain seq x y z
N VAL A 1 -6.04 -15.84 -1.43
CA VAL A 1 -6.33 -14.39 -1.61
C VAL A 1 -5.50 -13.62 -0.60
N ILE A 2 -4.87 -12.52 -1.00
CA ILE A 2 -4.10 -11.64 -0.12
C ILE A 2 -4.96 -10.40 0.19
N LYS A 3 -4.94 -9.98 1.45
CA LYS A 3 -5.60 -8.77 1.94
C LYS A 3 -4.60 -7.97 2.74
N THR A 4 -4.53 -6.67 2.46
CA THR A 4 -3.64 -5.76 3.17
C THR A 4 -4.38 -4.49 3.58
N LEU A 5 -4.03 -3.96 4.74
CA LEU A 5 -4.52 -2.69 5.25
C LEU A 5 -3.35 -1.95 5.88
N ILE A 6 -3.20 -0.67 5.56
CA ILE A 6 -2.23 0.23 6.19
C ILE A 6 -2.96 1.41 6.82
N SER A 7 -2.62 1.77 8.06
CA SER A 7 -3.19 2.95 8.72
C SER A 7 -2.55 4.20 8.14
N HIS A 8 -3.34 5.01 7.43
CA HIS A 8 -2.86 6.22 6.77
C HIS A 8 -4.00 7.21 6.50
N LYS A 9 -3.74 8.52 6.65
CA LYS A 9 -4.78 9.56 6.50
C LYS A 9 -5.24 9.79 5.06
N MET A 10 -4.37 9.53 4.09
CA MET A 10 -4.64 9.75 2.65
C MET A 10 -5.16 11.17 2.37
N GLU A 11 -4.40 12.18 2.77
CA GLU A 11 -4.78 13.58 2.53
C GLU A 11 -4.71 13.86 1.03
N SER A 12 -5.85 14.14 0.42
CA SER A 12 -6.01 14.16 -1.04
C SER A 12 -5.41 15.41 -1.69
N GLY A 13 -5.17 16.46 -0.91
CA GLY A 13 -4.80 17.78 -1.43
C GLY A 13 -5.99 18.72 -1.67
N LEU A 14 -7.22 18.21 -1.53
CA LEU A 14 -8.45 18.97 -1.85
C LEU A 14 -9.10 19.61 -0.62
N ARG A 15 -8.72 19.18 0.58
CA ARG A 15 -9.26 19.72 1.83
C ARG A 15 -8.65 21.09 2.13
N LYS A 16 -9.47 22.03 2.60
CA LYS A 16 -9.01 23.32 3.11
C LYS A 16 -8.78 23.27 4.61
N ASP A 17 -7.71 23.91 5.06
CA ASP A 17 -7.46 24.14 6.47
C ASP A 17 -8.44 25.18 7.02
N SER A 18 -9.12 24.85 8.12
CA SER A 18 -10.20 25.67 8.66
C SER A 18 -9.75 27.01 9.25
N LYS A 19 -8.46 27.16 9.59
CA LYS A 19 -7.93 28.40 10.19
C LYS A 19 -7.37 29.34 9.13
N THR A 20 -6.71 28.78 8.12
CA THR A 20 -5.99 29.55 7.09
C THR A 20 -6.72 29.64 5.75
N GLY A 21 -7.72 28.78 5.52
CA GLY A 21 -8.47 28.68 4.26
C GLY A 21 -7.67 28.08 3.09
N LYS A 22 -6.38 27.76 3.29
CA LYS A 22 -5.48 27.21 2.27
C LYS A 22 -5.73 25.73 2.06
N LEU A 23 -5.43 25.23 0.86
CA LEU A 23 -5.41 23.79 0.59
C LEU A 23 -4.32 23.12 1.43
N ILE A 24 -4.66 21.99 2.03
CA ILE A 24 -3.70 21.16 2.73
C ILE A 24 -2.93 20.35 1.67
N PRO A 25 -1.59 20.30 1.73
CA PRO A 25 -0.81 19.55 0.77
C PRO A 25 -1.22 18.07 0.72
N ARG A 26 -1.22 17.52 -0.50
CA ARG A 26 -1.41 16.08 -0.72
C ARG A 26 -0.37 15.29 0.09
N LYS A 27 -0.83 14.26 0.78
CA LYS A 27 -0.01 13.26 1.42
C LYS A 27 -0.73 11.92 1.42
N ILE A 28 -0.37 11.08 0.46
CA ILE A 28 -0.95 9.74 0.32
C ILE A 28 0.14 8.67 0.27
N ILE A 29 -0.25 7.42 0.50
CA ILE A 29 0.53 6.31 -0.02
C ILE A 29 0.39 6.35 -1.54
N LYS A 30 1.48 6.57 -2.27
CA LYS A 30 1.50 6.72 -3.73
C LYS A 30 1.77 5.43 -4.48
N LYS A 31 2.36 4.43 -3.82
CA LYS A 31 2.66 3.14 -4.45
C LYS A 31 2.57 1.99 -3.47
N PHE A 32 2.02 0.88 -3.92
CA PHE A 32 2.07 -0.40 -3.23
C PHE A 32 2.64 -1.47 -4.14
N THR A 33 3.56 -2.27 -3.61
CA THR A 33 4.12 -3.43 -4.30
C THR A 33 4.15 -4.65 -3.40
N ALA A 34 3.81 -5.81 -3.96
CA ALA A 34 4.02 -7.10 -3.32
C ALA A 34 5.02 -7.91 -4.15
N THR A 35 6.01 -8.49 -3.48
CA THR A 35 6.96 -9.45 -4.07
C THR A 35 6.82 -10.79 -3.37
N PHE A 36 7.11 -11.88 -4.08
CA PHE A 36 7.19 -13.24 -3.54
C PHE A 36 8.55 -13.83 -3.89
N ASN A 37 9.30 -14.28 -2.91
CA ASN A 37 10.68 -14.78 -3.08
C ASN A 37 11.55 -13.80 -3.91
N GLY A 38 11.39 -12.49 -3.66
CA GLY A 38 12.09 -11.40 -4.36
C GLY A 38 11.57 -11.04 -5.74
N LYS A 39 10.56 -11.75 -6.29
CA LYS A 39 9.97 -11.45 -7.60
C LYS A 39 8.68 -10.62 -7.44
N PRO A 40 8.47 -9.55 -8.21
CA PRO A 40 7.24 -8.77 -8.16
C PRO A 40 6.04 -9.62 -8.60
N VAL A 41 4.98 -9.61 -7.80
CA VAL A 41 3.72 -10.34 -8.09
C VAL A 41 2.51 -9.41 -8.18
N PHE A 42 2.60 -8.21 -7.62
CA PHE A 42 1.57 -7.19 -7.69
C PHE A 42 2.19 -5.79 -7.52
N SER A 43 1.73 -4.82 -8.29
CA SER A 43 2.11 -3.42 -8.15
C SER A 43 0.93 -2.55 -8.53
N VAL A 44 0.76 -1.43 -7.82
CA VAL A 44 -0.25 -0.44 -8.13
C VAL A 44 0.25 0.94 -7.73
N ASP A 45 0.04 1.90 -8.62
CA ASP A 45 0.17 3.32 -8.31
C ASP A 45 -1.16 3.81 -7.76
N ILE A 46 -1.09 4.52 -6.64
CA ILE A 46 -2.24 4.93 -5.85
C ILE A 46 -2.40 6.44 -6.03
N GLU A 47 -3.64 6.85 -6.28
CA GLU A 47 -4.01 8.25 -6.47
C GLU A 47 -4.96 8.74 -5.36
N PRO A 48 -5.15 10.07 -5.20
CA PRO A 48 -5.93 10.67 -4.10
C PRO A 48 -7.39 10.23 -3.97
N GLY A 49 -7.94 9.50 -4.95
CA GLY A 49 -9.28 8.92 -4.88
C GLY A 49 -9.39 7.73 -3.93
N VAL A 50 -8.27 7.17 -3.46
CA VAL A 50 -8.27 6.05 -2.50
C VAL A 50 -8.52 6.57 -1.08
N SER A 51 -9.46 5.94 -0.38
CA SER A 51 -9.87 6.31 0.97
C SER A 51 -8.74 6.18 1.99
N ALA A 52 -8.89 6.91 3.11
CA ALA A 52 -8.08 6.72 4.30
C ALA A 52 -8.07 5.24 4.75
N ASN A 53 -6.96 4.83 5.35
CA ASN A 53 -6.64 3.44 5.67
C ASN A 53 -6.73 2.51 4.44
N PRO A 54 -5.87 2.69 3.42
CA PRO A 54 -5.95 1.95 2.17
C PRO A 54 -6.03 0.44 2.38
N TYR A 55 -7.13 -0.15 1.90
CA TYR A 55 -7.33 -1.59 1.85
C TYR A 55 -7.14 -2.08 0.41
N MET A 56 -6.36 -3.16 0.26
CA MET A 56 -6.15 -3.80 -1.03
C MET A 56 -6.36 -5.30 -0.92
N GLN A 57 -7.02 -5.85 -1.92
CA GLN A 57 -7.24 -7.28 -2.05
C GLN A 57 -6.89 -7.72 -3.46
N PHE A 58 -6.05 -8.74 -3.56
CA PHE A 58 -5.66 -9.33 -4.83
C PHE A 58 -5.40 -10.83 -4.68
N SER A 59 -5.41 -11.54 -5.80
CA SER A 59 -5.16 -12.97 -5.85
C SER A 59 -3.83 -13.24 -6.54
N VAL A 60 -3.02 -14.09 -5.93
CA VAL A 60 -1.79 -14.62 -6.50
C VAL A 60 -1.81 -16.13 -6.32
N LYS A 61 -1.37 -16.86 -7.33
CA LYS A 61 -1.13 -18.30 -7.22
C LYS A 61 0.36 -18.50 -6.93
N VAL A 62 0.67 -19.19 -5.84
CA VAL A 62 2.02 -19.63 -5.51
C VAL A 62 2.06 -21.15 -5.57
N GLN A 63 3.12 -21.69 -6.16
CA GLN A 63 3.33 -23.13 -6.32
C GLN A 63 4.25 -23.72 -5.25
N GLU A 64 4.93 -22.86 -4.50
CA GLU A 64 5.93 -23.23 -3.50
C GLU A 64 5.73 -22.44 -2.20
N SER A 65 6.31 -22.96 -1.13
CA SER A 65 6.45 -22.22 0.12
C SER A 65 7.46 -21.09 -0.04
N GLY A 66 7.25 -19.95 0.62
CA GLY A 66 8.11 -18.80 0.45
C GLY A 66 7.72 -17.62 1.32
N GLU A 67 8.24 -16.44 0.99
CA GLU A 67 7.99 -15.20 1.72
C GLU A 67 7.44 -14.13 0.78
N PHE A 68 6.36 -13.50 1.20
CA PHE A 68 5.89 -12.25 0.63
C PHE A 68 6.56 -11.07 1.33
N GLU A 69 7.02 -10.08 0.56
CA GLU A 69 7.36 -8.74 1.04
C GLU A 69 6.41 -7.73 0.43
N PHE A 70 5.70 -7.01 1.29
CA PHE A 70 4.78 -5.93 0.97
C PHE A 70 5.45 -4.60 1.27
N THR A 71 5.40 -3.67 0.31
CA THR A 71 6.01 -2.34 0.43
C THR A 71 5.00 -1.27 0.06
N TRP A 72 4.84 -0.27 0.92
CA TRP A 72 4.07 0.96 0.69
C TRP A 72 5.03 2.14 0.67
N VAL A 73 4.89 3.02 -0.32
CA VAL A 73 5.68 4.23 -0.45
C VAL A 73 4.77 5.44 -0.29
N ASP A 74 5.11 6.35 0.61
CA ASP A 74 4.40 7.60 0.88
C ASP A 74 4.92 8.73 -0.02
N ASP A 75 4.11 9.77 -0.20
CA ASP A 75 4.51 11.02 -0.83
C ASP A 75 5.67 11.68 -0.10
N ASP A 76 5.74 11.56 1.23
CA ASP A 76 6.85 12.12 2.03
C ASP A 76 8.18 11.36 1.91
N GLY A 77 8.22 10.28 1.12
CA GLY A 77 9.39 9.42 0.94
C GLY A 77 9.51 8.28 1.94
N SER A 78 8.64 8.22 2.95
CA SER A 78 8.58 7.09 3.88
C SER A 78 8.27 5.79 3.16
N VAL A 79 8.93 4.73 3.59
CA VAL A 79 8.73 3.37 3.06
C VAL A 79 8.34 2.44 4.20
N TYR A 80 7.18 1.83 4.08
CA TYR A 80 6.67 0.85 5.04
C TYR A 80 6.80 -0.54 4.45
N LYS A 81 7.37 -1.48 5.20
CA LYS A 81 7.57 -2.86 4.76
C LYS A 81 6.97 -3.86 5.72
N THR A 82 6.44 -4.95 5.19
CA THR A 82 5.97 -6.09 5.99
C THR A 82 6.29 -7.39 5.26
N LYS A 83 6.81 -8.37 6.00
CA LYS A 83 7.14 -9.69 5.47
C LYS A 83 6.22 -10.74 6.06
N LYS A 84 5.80 -11.70 5.25
CA LYS A 84 4.98 -12.83 5.71
C LYS A 84 5.29 -14.10 4.94
N LYS A 85 5.62 -15.15 5.69
CA LYS A 85 5.87 -16.49 5.15
C LYS A 85 4.54 -17.20 4.86
N ILE A 86 4.54 -18.00 3.79
CA ILE A 86 3.47 -18.92 3.44
C ILE A 86 4.05 -20.31 3.20
N ALA A 87 3.36 -21.34 3.69
CA ALA A 87 3.67 -22.72 3.37
C ALA A 87 2.58 -23.28 2.46
N VAL A 88 2.98 -23.81 1.30
CA VAL A 88 2.09 -24.60 0.44
C VAL A 88 2.26 -26.06 0.86
N LYS A 89 1.18 -26.67 1.36
CA LYS A 89 1.15 -28.12 1.60
C LYS A 89 0.91 -28.79 0.25
N GLY A 90 1.87 -29.63 -0.16
CA GLY A 90 1.72 -30.53 -1.30
C GLY A 90 0.66 -31.60 -1.05
#